data_AF-A0A9Q1GF44-F1
#
_entry.id   AF-A0A9Q1GF44-F1
#
_cell.length_a   1.000
_cell.length_b   1.000
_cell.length_c   1.000
_cell.angle_alpha   90.00
_cell.angle_beta   90.00
_cell.angle_gamma   90.00
#
_symmetry.space_group_name_H-M   'P 1'
#
loop_
_entity.id
_entity.type
_entity.pdbx_description
1 polymer ?
#
loop_
_entity_poly.entity_id
_entity_poly.type
_entity_poly.pdbx_seq_one_letter_code
_entity_poly.pdbx_strand_id
1 'polypeptide(L)'
;MLPDPETQETPSRYIIWPRIDQKSCFKAMITAGFEPVVVENVLEGDELRTDLETVKRKIEELGAENILCVHSTTSCFAPRVPDRYH
;
A
#
# COMPACT_ATOMS: atom_id res chain seq x y z
N MET A 1 17.77 -19.30 -29.05
CA MET A 1 17.65 -17.94 -28.50
C MET A 1 17.59 -18.12 -27.00
N LEU A 2 18.73 -17.96 -26.32
CA LEU A 2 18.79 -17.99 -24.86
C LEU A 2 18.14 -16.68 -24.36
N PRO A 3 17.36 -16.68 -23.28
CA PRO A 3 16.86 -15.45 -22.70
C PRO A 3 18.03 -14.55 -22.28
N ASP A 4 17.93 -13.26 -22.57
CA ASP A 4 18.93 -12.25 -22.21
C ASP A 4 19.14 -12.20 -20.68
N PRO A 5 20.39 -12.18 -20.18
CA PRO A 5 20.70 -12.33 -18.75
C PRO A 5 20.50 -11.06 -17.91
N GLU A 6 19.80 -10.04 -18.39
CA GLU A 6 19.80 -8.71 -17.74
C GLU A 6 18.45 -7.98 -17.73
N THR A 7 17.40 -8.67 -17.28
CA THR A 7 16.38 -8.02 -16.46
C THR A 7 16.47 -8.62 -15.07
N GLN A 8 17.44 -8.15 -14.30
CA GLN A 8 17.39 -8.29 -12.85
C GLN A 8 16.22 -7.42 -12.39
N GLU A 9 15.00 -7.96 -12.44
CA GLU A 9 13.85 -7.31 -11.82
C GLU A 9 14.23 -7.11 -10.36
N THR A 10 14.48 -5.86 -9.98
CA THR A 10 14.70 -5.51 -8.59
C THR A 10 13.46 -5.99 -7.87
N PRO A 11 13.57 -6.92 -6.90
CA PRO A 11 12.40 -7.48 -6.25
C PRO A 11 11.63 -6.31 -5.65
N SER A 12 10.36 -6.16 -6.05
CA SER A 12 9.49 -5.11 -5.54
C SER A 12 9.48 -5.19 -4.02
N ARG A 13 9.90 -4.10 -3.37
CA ARG A 13 10.15 -4.08 -1.93
C ARG A 13 8.97 -3.54 -1.15
N TYR A 14 8.17 -2.68 -1.78
CA TYR A 14 7.20 -1.85 -1.08
C TYR A 14 5.77 -2.37 -1.25
N ILE A 15 5.00 -2.33 -0.17
CA ILE A 15 3.54 -2.47 -0.21
C ILE A 15 2.95 -1.18 0.32
N ILE A 16 2.17 -0.46 -0.51
CA ILE A 16 1.46 0.73 -0.06
C ILE A 16 0.24 0.29 0.73
N TRP A 17 0.12 0.78 1.96
CA TRP A 17 -0.93 0.36 2.87
C TRP A 17 -1.59 1.56 3.54
N PRO A 18 -2.84 1.89 3.14
CA PRO A 18 -3.69 2.79 3.89
C PRO A 18 -3.87 2.28 5.31
N ARG A 19 -3.47 3.08 6.29
CA ARG A 19 -3.38 2.65 7.68
C ARG A 19 -4.71 2.11 8.18
N ILE A 20 -4.65 0.93 8.78
CA ILE A 20 -5.71 0.38 9.62
C ILE A 20 -5.08 -0.21 10.87
N ASP A 21 -5.65 0.04 12.05
CA ASP A 21 -5.06 -0.39 13.32
C ASP A 21 -5.31 -1.90 13.60
N GLN A 22 -4.93 -2.76 12.64
CA GLN A 22 -5.06 -4.21 12.69
C GLN A 22 -3.67 -4.86 12.56
N LYS A 23 -3.19 -5.43 13.68
CA LYS A 23 -1.80 -5.93 13.81
C LYS A 23 -1.46 -7.11 12.89
N SER A 24 -2.44 -7.89 12.45
CA SER A 24 -2.21 -9.11 11.67
C SER A 24 -1.84 -8.80 10.22
N CYS A 25 -2.52 -7.85 9.57
CA CYS A 25 -2.21 -7.41 8.20
C CYS A 25 -0.81 -6.81 8.12
N PHE A 26 -0.44 -5.97 9.08
CA PHE A 26 0.89 -5.37 9.14
C PHE A 26 2.00 -6.42 9.30
N LYS A 27 1.78 -7.39 10.20
CA LYS A 27 2.74 -8.49 10.40
C LYS A 27 2.86 -9.39 9.16
N ALA A 28 1.79 -9.60 8.41
CA ALA A 28 1.82 -10.43 7.20
C ALA A 28 2.77 -9.85 6.14
N MET A 29 2.71 -8.53 5.91
CA MET A 29 3.61 -7.84 4.98
C MET A 29 5.08 -7.98 5.39
N ILE A 30 5.39 -7.74 6.66
CA ILE A 30 6.75 -7.87 7.20
C ILE A 30 7.24 -9.32 7.15
N THR A 31 6.37 -10.29 7.49
CA THR A 31 6.72 -11.72 7.48
C THR A 31 7.03 -12.22 6.06
N ALA A 32 6.37 -11.65 5.06
CA ALA A 32 6.61 -11.95 3.65
C ALA A 32 7.89 -11.28 3.08
N GLY A 33 8.60 -10.46 3.87
CA GLY A 33 9.85 -9.81 3.47
C GLY A 33 9.67 -8.48 2.74
N PHE A 34 8.46 -7.91 2.76
CA PHE A 34 8.17 -6.60 2.17
C PHE A 34 8.21 -5.47 3.20
N GLU A 35 8.48 -4.26 2.72
CA GLU A 35 8.48 -3.02 3.49
C GLU A 35 7.14 -2.29 3.33
N PRO A 36 6.30 -2.24 4.38
CA PRO A 36 5.01 -1.57 4.30
C PRO A 36 5.19 -0.04 4.33
N VAL A 37 4.70 0.61 3.28
CA VAL A 37 4.61 2.07 3.17
C VAL A 37 3.26 2.50 3.72
N VAL A 38 3.27 2.90 5.00
CA VAL A 38 2.06 3.32 5.71
C VAL A 38 1.59 4.68 5.19
N VAL A 39 0.36 4.74 4.69
CA VAL A 39 -0.31 5.99 4.32
C VAL A 39 -1.33 6.32 5.38
N GLU A 40 -1.15 7.45 6.07
CA GLU A 40 -2.11 7.93 7.06
C GLU A 40 -3.44 8.31 6.38
N ASN A 41 -4.55 8.14 7.10
CA ASN A 41 -5.87 8.48 6.59
C ASN A 41 -6.13 9.99 6.75
N VAL A 42 -6.97 10.55 5.87
CA VAL A 42 -7.49 11.92 5.98
C VAL A 42 -8.84 11.90 6.70
N LEU A 43 -9.08 12.92 7.53
CA LEU A 43 -10.37 13.13 8.17
C LEU A 43 -11.28 13.93 7.24
N GLU A 44 -12.37 13.32 6.79
CA GLU A 44 -13.40 13.94 5.96
C GLU A 44 -14.73 13.96 6.72
N GLY A 45 -15.02 15.08 7.39
CA GLY A 45 -16.15 15.16 8.31
C GLY A 45 -15.91 14.28 9.53
N ASP A 46 -16.78 13.29 9.76
CA ASP A 46 -16.67 12.31 10.85
C ASP A 46 -16.02 10.98 10.40
N GLU A 47 -15.57 10.88 9.15
CA GLU A 47 -15.03 9.65 8.56
C GLU A 47 -13.53 9.74 8.33
N LEU A 48 -12.79 8.66 8.63
CA LEU A 48 -11.40 8.49 8.21
C LEU A 48 -11.36 7.79 6.84
N ARG A 49 -10.75 8.43 5.86
CA ARG A 49 -10.68 7.98 4.46
C ARG A 49 -9.26 7.86 3.94
N THR A 50 -9.10 7.05 2.89
CA THR A 50 -7.84 6.89 2.17
C THR A 50 -7.39 8.21 1.57
N ASP A 51 -6.15 8.61 1.87
CA ASP A 51 -5.54 9.73 1.18
C ASP A 51 -4.99 9.28 -0.18
N LEU A 52 -5.83 9.40 -1.22
CA LEU A 52 -5.46 9.00 -2.58
C LEU A 52 -4.33 9.86 -3.16
N GLU A 53 -4.20 11.12 -2.76
CA GLU A 53 -3.11 12.00 -3.21
C GLU A 53 -1.78 11.54 -2.63
N THR A 54 -1.76 11.18 -1.34
CA THR A 54 -0.58 10.60 -0.69
C THR A 54 -0.23 9.23 -1.26
N VAL A 55 -1.22 8.38 -1.59
CA VAL A 55 -0.96 7.11 -2.29
C VAL A 55 -0.27 7.36 -3.63
N LYS A 56 -0.83 8.25 -4.47
CA LYS A 56 -0.24 8.57 -5.79
C LYS A 56 1.18 9.12 -5.66
N ARG A 57 1.38 10.08 -4.75
CA ARG A 57 2.70 10.65 -4.48
C ARG A 57 3.70 9.60 -4.04
N LYS A 58 3.31 8.63 -3.21
CA LYS A 58 4.20 7.53 -2.79
C LYS A 58 4.54 6.57 -3.94
N ILE A 59 3.62 6.35 -4.87
CA ILE A 59 3.89 5.57 -6.09
C ILE A 59 4.95 6.27 -6.94
N GLU A 60 4.82 7.58 -7.14
CA GLU A 60 5.76 8.38 -7.92
C GLU A 60 7.14 8.50 -7.23
N GLU A 61 7.18 8.71 -5.91
CA GLU A 61 8.40 8.84 -5.12
C GLU A 61 9.24 7.55 -5.11
N LEU A 62 8.58 6.38 -5.01
CA LEU A 62 9.25 5.09 -4.86
C LEU A 62 9.49 4.39 -6.21
N GLY A 63 8.82 4.82 -7.28
CA GLY A 63 8.81 4.12 -8.56
C GLY A 63 7.84 2.94 -8.54
N ALA A 64 6.95 2.87 -9.54
CA ALA A 64 5.94 1.82 -9.63
C ALA A 64 6.55 0.41 -9.73
N GLU A 65 7.75 0.29 -10.30
CA GLU A 65 8.52 -0.93 -10.42
C GLU A 65 9.01 -1.50 -9.07
N ASN A 66 9.12 -0.65 -8.04
CA ASN A 66 9.56 -1.06 -6.71
C ASN A 66 8.38 -1.42 -5.79
N ILE A 67 7.13 -1.25 -6.27
CA ILE A 67 5.90 -1.49 -5.51
C ILE A 67 5.26 -2.79 -5.94
N LEU A 68 5.04 -3.69 -5.00
CA LEU A 68 4.34 -4.95 -5.25
C LEU A 68 2.85 -4.70 -5.50
N CYS A 69 2.21 -3.97 -4.59
CA CYS A 69 0.77 -3.69 -4.65
C CYS A 69 0.35 -2.57 -3.69
N VAL A 70 -0.91 -2.13 -3.86
CA VAL A 70 -1.65 -1.34 -2.87
C VAL A 70 -2.58 -2.28 -2.08
N HIS A 71 -2.38 -2.40 -0.78
CA HIS A 71 -3.15 -3.28 0.10
C HIS A 71 -4.33 -2.53 0.74
N SER A 72 -5.37 -2.25 -0.05
CA SER A 72 -6.60 -1.59 0.39
C SER A 72 -7.40 -2.42 1.42
N THR A 73 -8.19 -1.75 2.26
CA THR A 73 -9.08 -2.41 3.23
C THR A 73 -10.52 -1.89 3.09
N THR A 74 -11.44 -2.79 2.75
CA THR A 74 -12.87 -2.47 2.59
C THR A 74 -13.70 -2.68 3.85
N SER A 75 -13.37 -3.64 4.72
CA SER A 75 -14.07 -3.84 6.00
C SER A 75 -13.24 -3.29 7.16
N CYS A 76 -13.76 -2.29 7.87
CA CYS A 76 -13.06 -1.63 8.97
C CYS A 76 -14.03 -1.13 10.04
N PHE A 77 -13.54 -0.97 11.27
CA PHE A 77 -14.31 -0.38 12.35
C PHE A 77 -14.38 1.15 12.16
N ALA A 78 -15.55 1.73 12.46
CA ALA A 78 -15.71 3.18 12.52
C ALA A 78 -14.67 3.81 13.48
N PRO A 79 -14.19 5.03 13.21
CA PRO A 79 -14.65 5.98 12.19
C PRO A 79 -14.06 5.77 10.79
N ARG A 80 -13.23 4.73 10.57
CA ARG A 80 -12.73 4.42 9.23
C ARG A 80 -13.85 3.86 8.37
N VAL A 81 -13.91 4.30 7.13
CA VAL A 81 -14.86 3.80 6.12
C VAL A 81 -14.14 3.00 5.04
N PRO A 82 -14.86 2.15 4.27
CA PRO A 82 -14.28 1.39 3.16
C PRO A 82 -13.57 2.29 2.15
N ASP A 83 -12.43 1.85 1.62
CA ASP A 83 -11.75 2.54 0.51
C ASP A 83 -12.70 2.60 -0.72
N ARG A 84 -12.81 3.77 -1.36
CA ARG A 84 -13.71 3.99 -2.52
C ARG A 84 -13.15 3.38 -3.80
N TYR A 85 -14.00 2.73 -4.59
CA TYR A 85 -13.69 2.10 -5.88
C TYR A 85 -14.16 2.92 -7.10
N HIS A 86 -14.47 4.21 -6.95
CA HIS A 86 -15.15 5.04 -7.97
C HIS A 86 -14.30 6.21 -8.43
#